data_AF-A0A8T4Z0X3-F1
#
_entry.id   AF-A0A8T4Z0X3-F1
#
_cell.length_a   1.000
_cell.length_b   1.000
_cell.length_c   1.000
_cell.angle_alpha   90.00
_cell.angle_beta   90.00
_cell.angle_gamma   90.00
#
_symmetry.space_group_name_H-M   'P 1'
#
loop_
_entity.id
_entity.type
_entity.pdbx_description
1 polymer ?
#
loop_
_entity_poly.entity_id
_entity_poly.type
_entity_poly.pdbx_seq_one_letter_code
_entity_poly.pdbx_strand_id
1 'polypeptide(L)'
;MREKTVNRTTSEVKINVKVNLDGSGIFSVKTGNMLINHIIETLSKHSLIDIYIEASGDLKHHLAEEVALTIGQAIDEALNDKKGIRRFGSAYVPMDDSLARATVDLGGRPYSIIDLNIENAEVE
;
A
#
# COMPACT_ATOMS: atom_id res chain seq x y z
N MET A 1 -16.70 0.77 -11.02
CA MET A 1 -16.07 0.46 -9.73
C MET A 1 -14.67 -0.04 -10.02
N ARG A 2 -13.67 0.63 -9.47
CA ARG A 2 -12.25 0.34 -9.68
C ARG A 2 -11.77 -0.65 -8.63
N GLU A 3 -11.95 -1.93 -8.90
CA GLU A 3 -11.65 -3.03 -7.99
C GLU A 3 -10.77 -4.08 -8.67
N LYS A 4 -9.75 -4.58 -7.95
CA LYS A 4 -8.91 -5.70 -8.41
C LYS A 4 -8.45 -6.60 -7.28
N THR A 5 -8.32 -7.88 -7.62
CA THR A 5 -7.72 -8.91 -6.79
C THR A 5 -6.50 -9.46 -7.49
N VAL A 6 -5.36 -9.47 -6.80
CA VAL A 6 -4.09 -10.03 -7.26
C VAL A 6 -3.69 -11.15 -6.31
N ASN A 7 -3.32 -12.29 -6.88
CA ASN A 7 -2.77 -13.43 -6.15
C ASN A 7 -1.33 -13.63 -6.63
N ARG A 8 -0.40 -13.73 -5.68
CA ARG A 8 1.00 -13.99 -5.98
C ARG A 8 1.53 -15.07 -5.03
N THR A 9 2.30 -15.99 -5.59
CA THR A 9 2.90 -17.09 -4.82
C THR A 9 4.31 -17.28 -5.36
N THR A 10 5.28 -17.17 -4.48
CA THR A 10 6.70 -17.47 -4.72
C THR A 10 7.12 -18.61 -3.81
N SER A 11 8.40 -18.99 -3.84
CA SER A 11 8.98 -19.91 -2.85
C SER A 11 9.03 -19.32 -1.44
N GLU A 12 8.95 -18.00 -1.30
CA GLU A 12 9.18 -17.25 -0.05
C GLU A 12 7.87 -16.77 0.58
N VAL A 13 6.91 -16.33 -0.25
CA VAL A 13 5.68 -15.69 0.20
C VAL A 13 4.48 -16.17 -0.60
N LYS A 14 3.36 -16.34 0.09
CA LYS A 14 2.02 -16.47 -0.50
C LYS A 14 1.19 -15.26 -0.09
N ILE A 15 0.61 -14.59 -1.07
CA ILE A 15 -0.16 -13.37 -0.84
C ILE A 15 -1.38 -13.27 -1.74
N ASN A 16 -2.49 -12.85 -1.13
CA ASN A 16 -3.71 -12.40 -1.77
C ASN A 16 -3.95 -10.94 -1.37
N VAL A 17 -4.13 -10.07 -2.36
CA VAL A 17 -4.53 -8.68 -2.16
C VAL A 17 -5.77 -8.39 -2.97
N LYS A 18 -6.76 -7.74 -2.35
CA LYS A 18 -7.88 -7.11 -3.03
C LYS A 18 -7.94 -5.63 -2.66
N VAL A 19 -8.10 -4.76 -3.66
CA VAL A 19 -8.29 -3.32 -3.48
C VAL A 19 -9.55 -2.85 -4.18
N ASN A 20 -10.28 -1.93 -3.56
CA ASN A 20 -11.34 -1.13 -4.19
C ASN A 20 -11.01 0.36 -4.05
N LEU A 21 -10.63 1.00 -5.15
CA LEU A 21 -10.24 2.42 -5.17
C LEU A 21 -11.43 3.38 -5.01
N ASP A 22 -12.65 2.89 -5.20
CA ASP A 22 -13.91 3.65 -4.98
C ASP A 22 -14.58 3.21 -3.66
N GLY A 23 -13.76 2.95 -2.64
CA GLY A 23 -14.17 2.41 -1.35
C GLY A 23 -14.57 3.46 -0.30
N SER A 24 -14.54 3.03 0.96
CA SER A 24 -14.79 3.87 2.14
C SER A 24 -13.71 3.72 3.24
N GLY A 25 -12.62 3.04 2.93
CA GLY A 25 -11.52 2.76 3.86
C GLY A 25 -11.79 1.56 4.76
N ILE A 26 -12.53 0.56 4.26
CA ILE A 26 -12.74 -0.72 4.93
C ILE A 26 -11.50 -1.60 4.71
N PHE A 27 -11.02 -2.24 5.77
CA PHE A 27 -9.84 -3.10 5.66
C PHE A 27 -9.99 -4.44 6.36
N SER A 28 -9.20 -5.40 5.90
CA SER A 28 -8.91 -6.66 6.59
C SER A 28 -7.50 -7.08 6.22
N VAL A 29 -6.52 -6.82 7.08
CA VAL A 29 -5.10 -7.02 6.79
C VAL A 29 -4.54 -8.09 7.72
N LYS A 30 -4.05 -9.19 7.15
CA LYS A 30 -3.48 -10.32 7.88
C LYS A 30 -2.15 -10.72 7.24
N THR A 31 -1.06 -10.13 7.72
CA THR A 31 0.30 -10.47 7.24
C THR A 31 1.10 -11.28 8.27
N GLY A 32 0.65 -11.33 9.53
CA GLY A 32 1.44 -11.88 10.64
C GLY A 32 2.48 -10.90 11.22
N ASN A 33 2.64 -9.71 10.63
CA ASN A 33 3.47 -8.63 11.15
C ASN A 33 2.58 -7.43 11.55
N MET A 34 2.62 -7.07 12.83
CA MET A 34 1.74 -6.04 13.40
C MET A 34 2.00 -4.65 12.82
N LEU A 35 3.26 -4.25 12.65
CA LEU A 35 3.61 -2.94 12.08
C LEU A 35 3.16 -2.83 10.63
N ILE A 36 3.40 -3.86 9.82
CA ILE A 36 2.96 -3.88 8.41
C ILE A 36 1.44 -3.78 8.33
N ASN A 37 0.73 -4.53 9.17
CA ASN A 37 -0.73 -4.43 9.26
C ASN A 37 -1.14 -2.98 9.57
N HIS A 38 -0.58 -2.39 10.63
CA HIS A 38 -0.94 -1.04 11.08
C HIS A 38 -0.75 0.04 9.99
N ILE A 39 0.37 -0.01 9.26
CA ILE A 39 0.66 0.93 8.17
C ILE A 39 -0.38 0.81 7.05
N ILE A 40 -0.76 -0.41 6.67
CA ILE A 40 -1.71 -0.65 5.58
C ILE A 40 -3.14 -0.31 5.99
N GLU A 41 -3.52 -0.61 7.24
CA GLU A 41 -4.81 -0.20 7.81
C GLU A 41 -4.95 1.32 7.82
N THR A 42 -3.89 2.03 8.22
CA THR A 42 -3.83 3.50 8.18
C THR A 42 -3.95 4.02 6.74
N LEU A 43 -3.24 3.40 5.79
CA LEU A 43 -3.35 3.74 4.37
C LEU A 43 -4.79 3.57 3.86
N SER A 44 -5.44 2.44 4.15
CA SER A 44 -6.83 2.19 3.76
C SER A 44 -7.76 3.26 4.33
N LYS A 45 -7.65 3.52 5.64
CA LYS A 45 -8.54 4.45 6.34
C LYS A 45 -8.51 5.86 5.76
N HIS A 46 -7.31 6.38 5.44
CA HIS A 46 -7.14 7.77 5.01
C HIS A 46 -7.18 7.96 3.49
N SER A 47 -6.92 6.92 2.70
CA SER A 47 -7.08 6.97 1.24
C SER A 47 -8.52 6.69 0.78
N LEU A 48 -9.38 6.18 1.68
CA LEU A 48 -10.70 5.63 1.39
C LEU A 48 -10.69 4.40 0.46
N ILE A 49 -9.51 3.84 0.18
CA ILE A 49 -9.38 2.60 -0.57
C ILE A 49 -9.75 1.46 0.38
N ASP A 50 -10.67 0.58 -0.03
CA ASP A 50 -10.87 -0.65 0.74
C ASP A 50 -9.72 -1.62 0.43
N ILE A 51 -9.06 -2.17 1.45
CA ILE A 51 -7.87 -3.01 1.30
C ILE A 51 -8.02 -4.32 2.09
N TYR A 52 -7.99 -5.45 1.39
CA TYR A 52 -8.02 -6.79 1.96
C TYR A 52 -6.72 -7.50 1.62
N ILE A 53 -6.02 -8.02 2.63
CA ILE A 53 -4.74 -8.71 2.45
C ILE A 53 -4.70 -9.96 3.33
N GLU A 54 -4.34 -11.08 2.73
CA GLU A 54 -3.87 -12.26 3.42
C GLU A 54 -2.49 -12.63 2.88
N ALA A 55 -1.47 -12.55 3.73
CA ALA A 55 -0.09 -12.80 3.37
C ALA A 55 0.58 -13.70 4.43
N SER A 56 1.41 -14.63 3.97
CA SER A 56 2.24 -15.48 4.82
C SER A 56 3.57 -15.72 4.13
N GLY A 57 4.67 -15.64 4.88
CA GLY A 57 6.03 -15.79 4.36
C GLY A 57 7.02 -16.08 5.47
N ASP A 58 8.25 -16.40 5.08
CA ASP A 58 9.31 -16.85 5.99
C ASP A 58 10.04 -15.71 6.71
N LEU A 59 10.48 -14.69 5.97
CA LEU A 59 11.27 -13.57 6.46
C LEU A 59 10.49 -12.26 6.42
N LYS A 60 10.74 -11.39 7.41
CA LYS A 60 10.06 -10.09 7.54
C LYS A 60 10.26 -9.20 6.31
N HIS A 61 11.48 -9.18 5.73
CA HIS A 61 11.76 -8.35 4.55
C HIS A 61 11.07 -8.87 3.28
N HIS A 62 11.07 -10.19 3.04
CA HIS A 62 10.37 -10.79 1.90
C HIS A 62 8.88 -10.49 1.98
N LEU A 63 8.29 -10.67 3.17
CA LEU A 63 6.89 -10.38 3.41
C LEU A 63 6.56 -8.90 3.14
N ALA A 64 7.37 -7.97 3.64
CA ALA A 64 7.15 -6.54 3.45
C ALA A 64 7.24 -6.14 1.96
N GLU A 65 8.25 -6.63 1.25
CA GLU A 65 8.44 -6.38 -0.18
C GLU A 65 7.29 -6.93 -1.01
N GLU A 66 6.93 -8.19 -0.81
CA GLU A 66 5.89 -8.85 -1.59
C GLU A 66 4.49 -8.26 -1.31
N VAL A 67 4.23 -7.81 -0.07
CA VAL A 67 3.02 -7.05 0.26
C VAL A 67 2.99 -5.72 -0.50
N ALA A 68 4.06 -4.93 -0.47
CA ALA A 68 4.12 -3.65 -1.16
C ALA A 68 3.98 -3.81 -2.69
N LEU A 69 4.69 -4.78 -3.28
CA LEU A 69 4.61 -5.09 -4.70
C LEU A 69 3.20 -5.49 -5.13
N THR A 70 2.56 -6.38 -4.37
CA THR A 70 1.23 -6.91 -4.73
C THR A 70 0.14 -5.87 -4.57
N ILE A 71 0.22 -4.99 -3.55
CA ILE A 71 -0.66 -3.81 -3.45
C ILE A 71 -0.46 -2.87 -4.64
N GLY A 72 0.79 -2.56 -4.99
CA GLY A 72 1.11 -1.70 -6.13
C GLY A 72 0.52 -2.23 -7.44
N GLN A 73 0.67 -3.54 -7.68
CA GLN A 73 0.07 -4.21 -8.83
C GLN A 73 -1.46 -4.13 -8.81
N ALA A 74 -2.10 -4.42 -7.67
CA ALA A 74 -3.56 -4.38 -7.56
C ALA A 74 -4.11 -2.96 -7.80
N ILE A 75 -3.43 -1.92 -7.31
CA ILE A 75 -3.81 -0.52 -7.57
C ILE A 75 -3.64 -0.17 -9.05
N ASP A 76 -2.52 -0.55 -9.67
CA ASP A 76 -2.28 -0.26 -11.09
C ASP A 76 -3.32 -0.91 -12.00
N GLU A 77 -3.63 -2.19 -11.76
CA GLU A 77 -4.68 -2.90 -12.49
C GLU A 77 -6.08 -2.30 -12.25
N ALA A 78 -6.36 -1.80 -11.04
CA ALA A 78 -7.65 -1.18 -10.70
C ALA A 78 -7.82 0.20 -11.33
N LEU A 79 -6.72 0.90 -11.63
CA LEU A 79 -6.72 2.17 -12.34
C LEU A 79 -7.03 2.05 -13.84
N ASN A 80 -6.94 0.84 -14.41
CA ASN A 80 -7.24 0.55 -15.82
C ASN A 80 -6.51 1.50 -16.79
N ASP A 81 -7.22 2.20 -17.69
CA ASP A 81 -6.63 3.09 -18.69
C ASP A 81 -6.26 4.49 -18.16
N LYS A 82 -6.49 4.74 -16.87
CA LYS A 82 -6.14 5.99 -16.15
C LYS A 82 -6.75 7.25 -16.77
N LYS A 83 -7.82 7.15 -17.58
CA LYS A 83 -8.49 8.33 -18.15
C LYS A 83 -9.46 8.95 -17.16
N GLY A 84 -9.55 10.28 -17.18
CA GLY A 84 -10.51 11.04 -16.37
C GLY A 84 -10.16 11.18 -14.88
N ILE A 85 -9.00 10.70 -14.44
CA ILE A 85 -8.52 10.89 -13.07
C ILE A 85 -7.80 12.23 -12.90
N ARG A 86 -7.69 12.71 -11.66
CA ARG A 86 -6.91 13.92 -11.32
C ARG A 86 -5.42 13.83 -11.66
N ARG A 87 -4.89 12.60 -11.74
CA ARG A 87 -3.49 12.23 -12.03
C ARG A 87 -2.48 12.64 -10.97
N PHE A 88 -2.46 13.90 -10.57
CA PHE A 88 -1.55 14.43 -9.56
C PHE A 88 -2.25 14.61 -8.22
N GLY A 89 -1.60 14.18 -7.15
CA GLY A 89 -2.07 14.35 -5.77
C GLY A 89 -0.91 14.64 -4.84
N SER A 90 -1.18 15.45 -3.81
CA SER A 90 -0.23 15.71 -2.73
C SER A 90 -0.98 15.86 -1.41
N ALA A 91 -0.37 15.41 -0.32
CA ALA A 91 -0.90 15.58 1.02
C ALA A 91 0.24 15.85 2.01
N TYR A 92 -0.07 16.65 3.02
CA TYR A 92 0.75 16.83 4.21
C TYR A 92 -0.03 16.27 5.40
N VAL A 93 0.61 15.46 6.22
CA VAL A 93 -0.01 14.82 7.38
C VAL A 93 0.92 14.97 8.58
N PRO A 94 0.52 15.76 9.60
CA PRO A 94 1.24 15.82 10.86
C PRO A 94 0.83 14.66 11.78
N MET A 95 1.76 14.21 12.61
CA MET A 95 1.50 13.33 13.75
C MET A 95 2.43 13.76 14.88
N ASP A 96 1.85 14.35 15.94
CA ASP A 96 2.57 14.99 17.03
C ASP A 96 3.64 16.00 16.55
N ASP A 97 4.93 15.73 16.79
CA ASP A 97 6.06 16.58 16.41
C ASP A 97 6.61 16.27 15.01
N SER A 98 6.06 15.27 14.33
CA SER A 98 6.49 14.81 13.01
C SER A 98 5.57 15.31 11.89
N LEU A 99 6.14 15.56 10.70
CA LEU A 99 5.41 15.98 9.50
C LEU A 99 5.84 15.17 8.28
N ALA A 100 4.89 14.49 7.64
CA ALA A 100 5.11 13.77 6.39
C ALA A 100 4.47 14.51 5.20
N ARG A 101 5.13 14.41 4.04
CA ARG A 101 4.58 14.85 2.74
C ARG A 101 4.68 13.72 1.73
N ALA A 102 3.56 13.42 1.06
CA ALA A 102 3.52 12.53 -0.09
C ALA A 102 3.07 13.30 -1.34
N THR A 103 3.64 12.97 -2.50
CA THR A 103 3.22 13.48 -3.82
C THR A 103 3.26 12.34 -4.83
N VAL A 104 2.20 12.21 -5.63
CA VAL A 104 2.01 11.10 -6.57
C VAL A 104 1.67 11.65 -7.96
N ASP A 105 2.36 11.15 -8.99
CA ASP A 105 1.98 11.27 -10.41
C ASP A 105 1.59 9.89 -10.93
N LEU A 106 0.31 9.70 -11.27
CA LEU A 106 -0.18 8.50 -11.95
C LEU A 106 0.13 8.52 -13.45
N GLY A 107 1.37 8.88 -13.80
CA GLY A 107 1.83 9.13 -15.16
C GLY A 107 2.42 7.91 -15.88
N GLY A 108 2.44 6.74 -15.24
CA GLY A 108 2.84 5.46 -15.83
C GLY A 108 4.35 5.19 -15.91
N ARG A 109 5.19 6.03 -15.29
CA ARG A 109 6.64 5.82 -15.19
C ARG A 109 6.98 5.43 -13.75
N PRO A 110 7.56 4.25 -13.48
CA PRO A 110 7.92 3.86 -12.12
C PRO A 110 9.08 4.72 -11.62
N TYR A 111 8.85 5.43 -10.52
CA TYR A 111 9.85 6.27 -9.87
C TYR A 111 9.45 6.53 -8.42
N SER A 112 10.42 6.53 -7.51
CA SER A 112 10.20 6.89 -6.10
C SER A 112 11.40 7.66 -5.55
N ILE A 113 11.13 8.64 -4.70
CA ILE A 113 12.09 9.25 -3.80
C ILE A 113 11.48 9.12 -2.41
N ILE A 114 12.21 8.47 -1.52
CA ILE A 114 11.76 8.19 -0.16
C ILE A 114 12.82 8.75 0.79
N ASP A 115 12.43 9.74 1.57
CA ASP A 115 13.24 10.36 2.62
C ASP A 115 12.37 10.44 3.88
N LEU A 116 12.52 9.44 4.75
CA LEU A 116 11.67 9.27 5.94
C LEU A 116 12.34 9.75 7.23
N ASN A 117 13.64 10.10 7.19
CA ASN A 117 14.43 10.49 8.36
C ASN A 117 14.25 9.54 9.58
N ILE A 118 14.17 8.23 9.33
CA ILE A 118 14.08 7.23 10.40
C ILE A 118 15.48 7.03 10.99
N GLU A 119 15.64 7.32 12.28
CA GLU A 119 16.94 7.20 12.97
C GLU A 119 17.14 5.82 13.63
N ASN A 120 16.04 5.16 14.00
CA ASN A 120 16.09 3.86 14.68
C ASN A 120 16.20 2.70 13.67
N ALA A 121 16.93 1.65 14.05
CA ALA A 121 17.06 0.45 13.23
C ALA A 121 15.77 -0.37 13.13
N GLU A 122 14.92 -0.30 14.15
CA GLU A 122 13.64 -0.99 14.21
C GLU A 122 12.56 -0.06 14.77
N VAL A 123 11.32 -0.31 14.33
CA VAL A 123 10.10 0.31 14.84
C VAL A 123 9.20 -0.84 15.26
N GLU A 124 8.66 -0.77 16.47
CA GLU A 124 7.75 -1.78 17.02
C GLU A 124 6.28 -1.47 16.69
#